data_AF-A0A3M2RYE8-F1
#
_entry.id   AF-A0A3M2RYE8-F1
#
_cell.length_a   1.000
_cell.length_b   1.000
_cell.length_c   1.000
_cell.angle_alpha   90.00
_cell.angle_beta   90.00
_cell.angle_gamma   90.00
#
_symmetry.space_group_name_H-M   'P 1'
#
loop_
_entity.id
_entity.type
_entity.pdbx_description
1 polymer ?
#
loop_
_entity_poly.entity_id
_entity_poly.type
_entity_poly.pdbx_seq_one_letter_code
_entity_poly.pdbx_strand_id
1 'polypeptide(L)'
;MFIVAMLAQIGAFKSEFNIYKGPDSVYINATITTAQIQLDTSCVNGTSIMGAAGVANYLGLQGPLYLGNTTANLTDLLCVNSTSRLYGPDKFYKLEGEVEAELAKNTTDNATTTALTTMETLSPRSYLKIENDKRKTPSYVSDLAEKTESLNDTNPVNLTWVQFGGSWEEHPFIHDNMTYALKNFTRAYAEWANPFNFGHYHPRYDPHTFTIPMELRGSMVLYIFLLGTAALKARWRLRFAGFLSAYSLFIGRWDMATFLGGALLSELDIRRSDPNDRTIAPPSSGVKSRQPSSQSTLLRILVIFVALYFLSYPDVGAEYTPGFVFLSYFVPKYYIPMSGWMFYQSMGALLLLPCILRSPFLIRLLEGSVAQYLGKISFSLYLVHGPVLHCIGFWIMPRLFDNFGRMTGYAIGYVTLICITFYLTNLWHRKVDVWSMTVGRRVEKMLSE
;
A
#
# COMPACT_ATOMS: atom_id res chain seq x y z
N MET A 1 13.68 -8.15 -12.68
CA MET A 1 14.89 -7.52 -12.09
C MET A 1 16.11 -7.48 -13.01
N PHE A 2 16.80 -8.59 -13.33
CA PHE A 2 18.03 -8.51 -14.17
C PHE A 2 17.77 -7.88 -15.55
N ILE A 3 16.70 -8.29 -16.22
CA ILE A 3 16.27 -7.69 -17.50
C ILE A 3 16.02 -6.20 -17.34
N VAL A 4 15.35 -5.77 -16.26
CA VAL A 4 15.10 -4.35 -15.96
C VAL A 4 16.41 -3.60 -15.76
N ALA A 5 17.36 -4.16 -15.02
CA ALA A 5 18.67 -3.55 -14.83
C ALA A 5 19.38 -3.31 -16.17
N MET A 6 19.34 -4.29 -17.09
CA MET A 6 19.92 -4.15 -18.43
C MET A 6 19.17 -3.12 -19.28
N LEU A 7 17.84 -3.18 -19.31
CA LEU A 7 16.99 -2.25 -20.03
C LEU A 7 17.21 -0.79 -19.57
N ALA A 8 17.39 -0.58 -18.27
CA ALA A 8 17.70 0.73 -17.71
C ALA A 8 19.04 1.27 -18.24
N GLN A 9 20.09 0.43 -18.29
CA GLN A 9 21.41 0.87 -18.78
C GLN A 9 21.45 1.15 -20.29
N ILE A 10 20.62 0.47 -21.10
CA ILE A 10 20.53 0.73 -22.55
C ILE A 10 19.58 1.89 -22.90
N GLY A 11 19.02 2.59 -21.90
CA GLY A 11 18.18 3.76 -22.09
C GLY A 11 16.72 3.47 -22.45
N ALA A 12 16.24 2.22 -22.26
CA ALA A 12 14.81 1.91 -22.42
C ALA A 12 13.95 2.52 -21.30
N PHE A 13 14.57 2.81 -20.15
CA PHE A 13 13.95 3.53 -19.05
C PHE A 13 14.39 5.00 -19.06
N LYS A 14 13.47 5.92 -18.76
CA LYS A 14 13.80 7.34 -18.63
C LYS A 14 14.55 7.58 -17.32
N SER A 15 15.56 8.45 -17.28
CA SER A 15 16.26 8.70 -16.02
C SER A 15 15.35 9.31 -14.97
N GLU A 16 15.59 8.99 -13.70
CA GLU A 16 14.83 9.52 -12.56
C GLU A 16 14.79 11.07 -12.58
N PHE A 17 15.92 11.71 -12.88
CA PHE A 17 15.99 13.16 -13.03
C PHE A 17 15.03 13.69 -14.11
N ASN A 18 14.95 13.02 -15.26
CA ASN A 18 14.10 13.45 -16.37
C ASN A 18 12.61 13.21 -16.12
N ILE A 19 12.26 12.27 -15.24
CA ILE A 19 10.88 12.05 -14.80
C ILE A 19 10.52 13.09 -13.73
N TYR A 20 11.34 13.23 -12.69
CA TYR A 20 10.98 13.96 -11.47
C TYR A 20 11.40 15.43 -11.43
N LYS A 21 12.43 15.83 -12.17
CA LYS A 21 12.87 17.23 -12.27
C LYS A 21 12.75 17.79 -13.69
N GLY A 22 12.51 16.92 -14.66
CA GLY A 22 12.28 17.28 -16.05
C GLY A 22 10.86 17.83 -16.30
N PRO A 23 10.51 18.06 -17.58
CA PRO A 23 9.21 18.63 -17.96
C PRO A 23 8.02 17.76 -17.51
N ASP A 24 8.18 16.43 -17.52
CA ASP A 24 7.13 15.49 -17.15
C ASP A 24 6.77 15.54 -15.65
N SER A 25 7.59 16.19 -14.83
CA SER A 25 7.36 16.32 -13.38
C SER A 25 6.05 17.05 -13.05
N VAL A 26 5.54 17.87 -13.98
CA VAL A 26 4.26 18.58 -13.84
C VAL A 26 3.07 17.62 -13.64
N TYR A 27 3.17 16.38 -14.12
CA TYR A 27 2.11 15.38 -13.99
C TYR A 27 2.10 14.62 -12.66
N ILE A 28 3.16 14.77 -11.87
CA ILE A 28 3.42 13.98 -10.67
C ILE A 28 3.74 14.82 -9.44
N ASN A 29 4.07 16.11 -9.61
CA ASN A 29 4.28 17.04 -8.52
C ASN A 29 2.98 17.30 -7.72
N ALA A 30 3.13 17.51 -6.41
CA ALA A 30 2.06 18.02 -5.56
C ALA A 30 1.90 19.52 -5.74
N THR A 31 0.68 19.99 -5.47
CA THR A 31 0.36 21.40 -5.37
C THR A 31 0.14 21.77 -3.90
N ILE A 32 0.97 22.68 -3.41
CA ILE A 32 0.82 23.27 -2.08
C ILE A 32 0.20 24.64 -2.27
N THR A 33 -1.01 24.80 -1.75
CA THR A 33 -1.79 26.03 -1.86
C THR A 33 -1.86 26.69 -0.50
N THR A 34 -1.36 27.92 -0.42
CA THR A 34 -1.42 28.73 0.79
C THR A 34 -2.40 29.88 0.56
N ALA A 35 -3.32 30.11 1.49
CA ALA A 35 -4.18 31.29 1.51
C ALA A 35 -3.89 32.16 2.73
N GLN A 36 -3.91 33.47 2.50
CA GLN A 36 -3.80 34.47 3.56
C GLN A 36 -5.07 35.32 3.56
N ILE A 37 -5.60 35.62 4.75
CA ILE A 37 -6.72 36.55 4.90
C ILE A 37 -6.25 37.94 4.49
N GLN A 38 -6.96 38.55 3.55
CA GLN A 38 -6.54 39.78 2.90
C GLN A 38 -7.19 41.00 3.56
N LEU A 39 -6.36 41.89 4.09
CA LEU A 39 -6.78 43.18 4.69
C LEU A 39 -6.81 44.35 3.67
N ASP A 40 -6.08 44.24 2.54
CA ASP A 40 -5.96 45.29 1.50
C ASP A 40 -6.32 44.80 0.08
N THR A 41 -6.74 45.70 -0.82
CA THR A 41 -7.40 45.37 -2.11
C THR A 41 -6.54 44.73 -3.22
N SER A 42 -5.24 44.49 -3.04
CA SER A 42 -4.38 43.95 -4.12
C SER A 42 -3.50 42.78 -3.70
N CYS A 43 -3.71 41.61 -4.32
CA CYS A 43 -2.82 40.45 -4.24
C CYS A 43 -1.58 40.65 -5.11
N VAL A 44 -0.40 40.84 -4.50
CA VAL A 44 0.84 41.11 -5.26
C VAL A 44 1.40 39.85 -5.93
N ASN A 45 1.14 38.64 -5.39
CA ASN A 45 1.65 37.36 -5.91
C ASN A 45 0.65 36.20 -5.71
N GLY A 46 -0.63 36.43 -6.01
CA GLY A 46 -1.68 35.43 -5.79
C GLY A 46 -2.96 35.75 -6.53
N THR A 47 -3.89 34.79 -6.50
CA THR A 47 -5.25 34.96 -7.01
C THR A 47 -6.15 35.38 -5.86
N SER A 48 -6.94 36.44 -6.06
CA SER A 48 -7.92 36.89 -5.09
C SER A 48 -9.19 36.05 -5.19
N ILE A 49 -9.56 35.36 -4.12
CA ILE A 49 -10.66 34.41 -4.10
C ILE A 49 -11.56 34.68 -2.90
N MET A 50 -12.86 34.59 -3.09
CA MET A 50 -13.84 34.84 -2.03
C MET A 50 -14.33 33.54 -1.41
N GLY A 51 -14.12 33.43 -0.10
CA GLY A 51 -14.67 32.37 0.75
C GLY A 51 -14.30 30.93 0.36
N ALA A 52 -14.88 29.99 1.11
CA ALA A 52 -14.57 28.56 1.00
C ALA A 52 -14.92 27.97 -0.38
N ALA A 53 -16.05 28.37 -0.97
CA ALA A 53 -16.49 27.87 -2.26
C ALA A 53 -15.54 28.28 -3.40
N GLY A 54 -15.01 29.50 -3.34
CA GLY A 54 -14.01 29.96 -4.29
C GLY A 54 -12.71 29.18 -4.17
N VAL A 55 -12.25 28.91 -2.95
CA VAL A 55 -11.03 28.11 -2.69
C VAL A 55 -11.21 26.68 -3.18
N ALA A 56 -12.37 26.07 -2.94
CA ALA A 56 -12.68 24.73 -3.41
C ALA A 56 -12.63 24.64 -4.94
N ASN A 57 -13.21 25.63 -5.63
CA ASN A 57 -13.18 25.70 -7.09
C ASN A 57 -11.74 25.88 -7.62
N TYR A 58 -10.94 26.72 -6.96
CA TYR A 58 -9.52 26.91 -7.30
C TYR A 58 -8.69 25.63 -7.16
N LEU A 59 -8.98 24.83 -6.14
CA LEU A 59 -8.35 23.53 -5.90
C LEU A 59 -8.96 22.39 -6.76
N GLY A 60 -9.97 22.68 -7.59
CA GLY A 60 -10.65 21.67 -8.40
C GLY A 60 -11.45 20.65 -7.59
N LEU A 61 -11.89 21.01 -6.38
CA LEU A 61 -12.68 20.16 -5.50
C LEU A 61 -14.17 20.23 -5.88
N GLN A 62 -14.91 19.15 -5.62
CA GLN A 62 -16.36 19.09 -5.87
C GLN A 62 -17.17 20.05 -4.98
N GLY A 63 -16.59 20.53 -3.88
CA GLY A 63 -17.22 21.51 -2.99
C GLY A 63 -16.36 21.89 -1.78
N PRO A 64 -16.80 22.88 -0.98
CA PRO A 64 -16.04 23.40 0.17
C PRO A 64 -15.94 22.43 1.35
N LEU A 65 -16.78 21.40 1.42
CA LEU A 65 -16.75 20.37 2.48
C LEU A 65 -15.41 19.61 2.54
N TYR A 66 -14.69 19.55 1.42
CA TYR A 66 -13.38 18.90 1.32
C TYR A 66 -12.23 19.74 1.91
N LEU A 67 -12.47 21.01 2.22
CA LEU A 67 -11.47 21.91 2.81
C LEU A 67 -11.32 21.74 4.33
N GLY A 68 -12.12 20.85 4.94
CA GLY A 68 -12.17 20.60 6.37
C GLY A 68 -13.19 21.48 7.12
N ASN A 69 -13.54 21.06 8.33
CA ASN A 69 -14.61 21.69 9.12
C ASN A 69 -14.29 23.15 9.52
N THR A 70 -13.01 23.51 9.59
CA THR A 70 -12.52 24.82 10.02
C THR A 70 -12.62 25.90 8.94
N THR A 71 -12.92 25.54 7.69
CA THR A 71 -12.93 26.46 6.55
C THR A 71 -14.31 26.60 5.90
N ALA A 72 -15.31 25.83 6.35
CA ALA A 72 -16.65 25.83 5.76
C ALA A 72 -17.41 27.17 5.91
N ASN A 73 -17.13 27.94 6.96
CA ASN A 73 -17.74 29.25 7.22
C ASN A 73 -16.88 30.44 6.75
N LEU A 74 -15.83 30.18 5.98
CA LEU A 74 -14.94 31.25 5.53
C LEU A 74 -15.63 32.07 4.43
N THR A 75 -15.91 33.34 4.69
CA THR A 75 -16.50 34.30 3.74
C THR A 75 -15.52 35.39 3.28
N ASP A 76 -14.34 35.42 3.87
CA ASP A 76 -13.37 36.50 3.67
C ASP A 76 -12.74 36.47 2.27
N LEU A 77 -12.23 37.64 1.86
CA LEU A 77 -11.37 37.74 0.69
C LEU A 77 -10.00 37.15 1.04
N LEU A 78 -9.57 36.18 0.25
CA LEU A 78 -8.32 35.46 0.44
C LEU A 78 -7.37 35.73 -0.71
N CYS A 79 -6.10 35.91 -0.39
CA CYS A 79 -5.02 35.83 -1.37
C CYS A 79 -4.48 34.41 -1.42
N VAL A 80 -4.68 33.71 -2.54
CA VAL A 80 -4.30 32.31 -2.71
C VAL A 80 -3.10 32.20 -3.64
N ASN A 81 -2.06 31.50 -3.21
CA ASN A 81 -0.88 31.18 -4.00
C ASN A 81 -0.65 29.67 -4.00
N SER A 82 -0.43 29.08 -5.18
CA SER A 82 -0.14 27.66 -5.35
C SER A 82 1.29 27.46 -5.84
N THR A 83 2.04 26.63 -5.14
CA THR A 83 3.40 26.23 -5.54
C THR A 83 3.42 24.73 -5.87
N SER A 84 4.02 24.38 -7.00
CA SER A 84 4.27 22.99 -7.37
C SER A 84 5.57 22.53 -6.72
N ARG A 85 5.53 21.43 -5.95
CA ARG A 85 6.73 20.82 -5.34
C ARG A 85 6.71 19.31 -5.52
N LEU A 86 7.91 18.72 -5.58
CA LEU A 86 8.07 17.26 -5.55
C LEU A 86 7.74 16.73 -4.15
N TYR A 87 6.46 16.39 -3.96
CA TYR A 87 5.91 15.88 -2.71
C TYR A 87 4.83 14.86 -3.06
N GLY A 88 4.86 13.67 -2.45
CA GLY A 88 4.00 12.55 -2.82
C GLY A 88 3.90 11.54 -1.69
N PRO A 89 2.93 10.60 -1.74
CA PRO A 89 2.67 9.61 -0.69
C PRO A 89 3.88 8.76 -0.28
N ASP A 90 4.83 8.55 -1.16
CA ASP A 90 5.97 7.67 -0.92
C ASP A 90 7.21 8.38 -0.35
N LYS A 91 7.27 9.71 -0.48
CA LYS A 91 8.24 10.52 0.27
C LYS A 91 8.05 10.34 1.79
N PHE A 92 6.83 9.97 2.20
CA PHE A 92 6.52 9.58 3.56
C PHE A 92 7.11 8.20 3.93
N TYR A 93 7.02 7.20 3.05
CA TYR A 93 7.63 5.87 3.26
C TYR A 93 9.16 5.91 3.27
N LYS A 94 9.79 6.77 2.46
CA LYS A 94 11.25 6.94 2.48
C LYS A 94 11.72 7.56 3.80
N LEU A 95 11.00 8.58 4.29
CA LEU A 95 11.28 9.20 5.58
C LEU A 95 11.06 8.20 6.73
N GLU A 96 10.05 7.34 6.61
CA GLU A 96 9.81 6.21 7.53
C GLU A 96 11.03 5.28 7.59
N GLY A 97 11.55 4.81 6.44
CA GLY A 97 12.74 3.95 6.40
C GLY A 97 14.01 4.62 6.94
N GLU A 98 14.15 5.95 6.75
CA GLU A 98 15.24 6.74 7.35
C GLU A 98 15.10 6.82 8.89
N VAL A 99 13.88 7.04 9.41
CA VAL A 99 13.58 7.03 10.84
C VAL A 99 13.78 5.64 11.44
N GLU A 100 13.39 4.57 10.77
CA GLU A 100 13.64 3.18 11.20
C GLU A 100 15.14 2.87 11.29
N ALA A 101 15.91 3.31 10.29
CA ALA A 101 17.35 3.13 10.28
C ALA A 101 18.05 3.93 11.40
N GLU A 102 17.54 5.11 11.74
CA GLU A 102 18.00 5.90 12.89
C GLU A 102 17.59 5.27 14.23
N LEU A 103 16.36 4.75 14.34
CA LEU A 103 15.87 4.07 15.55
C LEU A 103 16.67 2.79 15.82
N ALA A 104 16.97 2.00 14.78
CA ALA A 104 17.76 0.78 14.87
C ALA A 104 19.20 1.07 15.34
N LYS A 105 19.80 2.19 14.92
CA LYS A 105 21.13 2.63 15.36
C LYS A 105 21.16 3.10 16.82
N ASN A 106 20.07 3.66 17.34
CA ASN A 106 20.00 4.20 18.70
C ASN A 106 19.72 3.13 19.77
N THR A 107 19.57 1.86 19.40
CA THR A 107 19.28 0.74 20.33
C THR A 107 20.50 0.26 21.14
N THR A 108 21.66 0.91 21.06
CA THR A 108 22.88 0.54 21.82
C THR A 108 23.17 1.40 23.05
N ASP A 109 22.43 2.48 23.29
CA ASP A 109 22.58 3.30 24.50
C ASP A 109 21.27 3.36 25.28
N ASN A 110 21.36 3.66 26.59
CA ASN A 110 20.28 3.72 27.60
C ASN A 110 19.12 4.68 27.25
N ALA A 111 18.44 4.47 26.12
CA ALA A 111 17.44 5.33 25.50
C ALA A 111 16.07 4.63 25.38
N THR A 112 15.78 3.68 26.28
CA THR A 112 14.50 2.95 26.28
C THR A 112 13.31 3.85 26.63
N THR A 113 13.52 4.96 27.34
CA THR A 113 12.48 5.95 27.66
C THR A 113 12.31 7.02 26.57
N THR A 114 13.38 7.37 25.86
CA THR A 114 13.37 8.34 24.75
C THR A 114 12.82 7.75 23.46
N ALA A 115 13.09 6.46 23.19
CA ALA A 115 12.55 5.74 22.02
C ALA A 115 11.02 5.51 22.11
N LEU A 116 10.50 5.30 23.33
CA LEU A 116 9.05 5.19 23.54
C LEU A 116 8.33 6.54 23.35
N THR A 117 8.95 7.63 23.81
CA THR A 117 8.39 8.99 23.67
C THR A 117 8.55 9.54 22.24
N THR A 118 9.55 9.10 21.46
CA THR A 118 9.59 9.37 20.02
C THR A 118 8.50 8.60 19.26
N MET A 119 8.19 7.35 19.60
CA MET A 119 7.03 6.66 19.00
C MET A 119 5.69 7.35 19.32
N GLU A 120 5.52 7.93 20.52
CA GLU A 120 4.32 8.73 20.87
C GLU A 120 4.25 10.07 20.12
N THR A 121 5.39 10.64 19.70
CA THR A 121 5.46 11.92 18.97
C THR A 121 5.52 11.77 17.45
N LEU A 122 5.77 10.56 16.95
CA LEU A 122 5.66 10.15 15.54
C LEU A 122 4.20 9.87 15.13
N SER A 123 3.23 10.54 15.76
CA SER A 123 1.92 10.70 15.15
C SER A 123 2.05 11.53 13.85
N PRO A 124 1.19 11.33 12.85
CA PRO A 124 1.22 12.06 11.57
C PRO A 124 1.28 13.60 11.68
N ARG A 125 1.01 14.16 12.87
CA ARG A 125 1.03 15.60 13.15
C ARG A 125 2.42 16.24 13.20
N SER A 126 3.52 15.49 13.36
CA SER A 126 4.86 16.10 13.42
C SER A 126 5.52 16.31 12.06
N TYR A 127 4.95 15.76 10.97
CA TYR A 127 5.55 15.76 9.63
C TYR A 127 5.16 16.96 8.76
N LEU A 128 4.23 17.81 9.24
CA LEU A 128 3.96 19.15 8.73
C LEU A 128 4.79 20.21 9.48
N LYS A 129 6.06 19.91 9.82
CA LYS A 129 7.00 20.95 10.27
C LYS A 129 7.31 21.90 9.11
N ILE A 130 6.40 22.84 8.89
CA ILE A 130 6.73 24.15 8.36
C ILE A 130 7.73 24.72 9.35
N GLU A 131 8.90 25.04 8.84
CA GLU A 131 10.04 25.59 9.54
C GLU A 131 9.62 26.76 10.42
N ASN A 132 9.37 26.50 11.71
CA ASN A 132 9.94 27.23 12.84
C ASN A 132 9.48 26.66 14.19
N ASP A 133 10.47 26.64 15.07
CA ASP A 133 10.37 26.68 16.52
C ASP A 133 10.32 25.37 17.34
N LYS A 134 11.13 25.40 18.40
CA LYS A 134 11.42 24.30 19.30
C LYS A 134 10.37 24.26 20.42
N ARG A 135 9.99 23.04 20.82
CA ARG A 135 9.24 22.67 22.04
C ARG A 135 7.76 23.04 22.05
N LYS A 136 6.92 22.03 21.83
CA LYS A 136 5.88 21.50 22.75
C LYS A 136 4.93 20.60 21.94
N THR A 137 4.52 19.49 22.54
CA THR A 137 3.49 18.58 22.05
C THR A 137 2.12 19.28 22.01
N PRO A 138 1.35 19.22 20.90
CA PRO A 138 -0.04 19.66 20.93
C PRO A 138 -1.05 18.57 20.53
N SER A 139 -2.00 18.36 21.43
CA SER A 139 -3.29 17.71 21.26
C SER A 139 -4.24 18.60 20.45
N TYR A 140 -4.41 18.32 19.16
CA TYR A 140 -5.10 19.21 18.21
C TYR A 140 -6.65 19.13 18.25
N VAL A 141 -7.26 18.86 19.39
CA VAL A 141 -8.73 18.94 19.54
C VAL A 141 -9.13 20.14 20.42
N SER A 142 -8.23 20.69 21.24
CA SER A 142 -8.47 21.91 22.02
C SER A 142 -8.09 23.19 21.27
N ASP A 143 -7.02 23.18 20.47
CA ASP A 143 -6.38 24.42 20.01
C ASP A 143 -7.12 25.14 18.88
N LEU A 144 -8.04 24.47 18.17
CA LEU A 144 -8.90 25.13 17.18
C LEU A 144 -10.16 25.75 17.81
N ALA A 145 -10.58 25.27 18.99
CA ALA A 145 -11.64 25.91 19.76
C ALA A 145 -11.09 27.12 20.53
N GLU A 146 -9.91 26.99 21.12
CA GLU A 146 -9.30 28.03 21.97
C GLU A 146 -8.72 29.21 21.15
N LYS A 147 -8.35 29.00 19.88
CA LYS A 147 -7.90 30.09 18.99
C LYS A 147 -9.04 30.97 18.46
N THR A 148 -10.30 30.64 18.79
CA THR A 148 -11.45 31.49 18.49
C THR A 148 -11.73 32.52 19.59
N GLU A 149 -11.14 32.38 20.78
CA GLU A 149 -11.36 33.29 21.92
C GLU A 149 -10.26 34.36 22.11
N SER A 150 -9.24 34.42 21.26
CA SER A 150 -8.21 35.48 21.30
C SER A 150 -8.04 36.19 19.95
N LEU A 151 -9.14 36.79 19.46
CA LEU A 151 -9.10 37.80 18.42
C LEU A 151 -8.56 39.11 18.99
N ASN A 152 -7.24 39.20 19.15
CA ASN A 152 -6.55 40.50 19.32
C ASN A 152 -5.09 40.48 18.89
N ASP A 153 -4.68 39.59 17.98
CA ASP A 153 -3.30 39.56 17.50
C ASP A 153 -3.22 39.62 15.97
N THR A 154 -2.51 40.64 15.48
CA THR A 154 -2.31 41.09 14.10
C THR A 154 -1.55 40.10 13.19
N ASN A 155 -1.57 38.80 13.49
CA ASN A 155 -0.90 37.79 12.67
C ASN A 155 -1.86 37.27 11.59
N PRO A 156 -1.51 37.36 10.30
CA PRO A 156 -2.37 36.85 9.23
C PRO A 156 -2.55 35.34 9.41
N VAL A 157 -3.81 34.89 9.44
CA VAL A 157 -4.13 33.46 9.46
C VAL A 157 -3.71 32.87 8.11
N ASN A 158 -2.65 32.07 8.13
CA ASN A 158 -2.17 31.34 6.96
C ASN A 158 -2.84 29.96 6.92
N LEU A 159 -3.72 29.76 5.95
CA LEU A 159 -4.33 28.46 5.64
C LEU A 159 -3.46 27.75 4.61
N THR A 160 -3.23 26.46 4.76
CA THR A 160 -2.40 25.68 3.83
C THR A 160 -3.10 24.37 3.48
N TRP A 161 -3.26 24.11 2.19
CA TRP A 161 -3.75 22.84 1.65
C TRP A 161 -2.65 22.18 0.81
N VAL A 162 -2.53 20.87 0.95
CA VAL A 162 -1.61 20.06 0.16
C VAL A 162 -2.44 19.08 -0.64
N GLN A 163 -2.42 19.20 -1.96
CA GLN A 163 -2.92 18.18 -2.86
C GLN A 163 -1.74 17.32 -3.28
N PHE A 164 -1.78 16.06 -2.86
CA PHE A 164 -0.74 15.09 -3.17
C PHE A 164 -0.60 14.89 -4.67
N GLY A 165 0.64 14.82 -5.12
CA GLY A 165 0.98 14.39 -6.47
C GLY A 165 0.84 12.88 -6.63
N GLY A 166 1.30 12.35 -7.76
CA GLY A 166 1.43 10.90 -7.95
C GLY A 166 2.40 10.30 -6.92
N SER A 167 2.20 9.04 -6.53
CA SER A 167 3.18 8.33 -5.72
C SER A 167 4.30 7.78 -6.59
N TRP A 168 5.54 7.91 -6.11
CA TRP A 168 6.73 7.40 -6.78
C TRP A 168 6.83 5.88 -6.51
N GLU A 169 6.75 5.04 -7.55
CA GLU A 169 7.38 3.72 -7.46
C GLU A 169 8.87 3.93 -7.76
N GLU A 170 9.76 3.40 -6.93
CA GLU A 170 11.20 3.62 -7.13
C GLU A 170 11.63 3.19 -8.54
N HIS A 171 12.49 4.00 -9.15
CA HIS A 171 12.91 3.80 -10.52
C HIS A 171 14.39 3.38 -10.56
N PRO A 172 14.80 2.45 -11.45
CA PRO A 172 16.19 2.02 -11.52
C PRO A 172 17.12 3.19 -11.88
N PHE A 173 18.28 3.23 -11.24
CA PHE A 173 19.32 4.19 -11.58
C PHE A 173 20.04 3.79 -12.86
N ILE A 174 20.23 4.77 -13.73
CA ILE A 174 21.15 4.66 -14.87
C ILE A 174 22.53 5.02 -14.35
N HIS A 175 23.50 4.12 -14.56
CA HIS A 175 24.87 4.28 -14.09
C HIS A 175 25.78 4.55 -15.27
N ASP A 176 26.80 5.38 -15.06
CA ASP A 176 27.75 5.73 -16.12
C ASP A 176 28.56 4.51 -16.62
N ASN A 177 28.82 3.55 -15.73
CA ASN A 177 29.63 2.36 -16.01
C ASN A 177 28.82 1.06 -15.87
N MET A 178 28.82 0.23 -16.92
CA MET A 178 28.13 -1.07 -16.93
C MET A 178 28.63 -2.01 -15.82
N THR A 179 29.93 -2.04 -15.55
CA THR A 179 30.50 -2.87 -14.47
C THR A 179 29.97 -2.45 -13.10
N TYR A 180 29.80 -1.15 -12.88
CA TYR A 180 29.21 -0.63 -11.65
C TYR A 180 27.71 -0.97 -11.59
N ALA A 181 26.99 -0.82 -12.70
CA ALA A 181 25.58 -1.21 -12.79
C ALA A 181 25.36 -2.68 -12.41
N LEU A 182 26.17 -3.59 -12.97
CA LEU A 182 26.12 -5.02 -12.65
C LEU A 182 26.45 -5.27 -11.17
N LYS A 183 27.47 -4.62 -10.61
CA LYS A 183 27.81 -4.73 -9.18
C LYS A 183 26.66 -4.25 -8.29
N ASN A 184 26.05 -3.13 -8.63
CA ASN A 184 24.91 -2.58 -7.89
C ASN A 184 23.70 -3.51 -7.97
N PHE A 185 23.38 -4.03 -9.17
CA PHE A 185 22.33 -5.03 -9.36
C PHE A 185 22.59 -6.27 -8.49
N THR A 186 23.80 -6.84 -8.53
CA THR A 186 24.13 -8.04 -7.74
C THR A 186 23.94 -7.80 -6.25
N ARG A 187 24.33 -6.62 -5.74
CA ARG A 187 24.09 -6.24 -4.34
C ARG A 187 22.60 -6.16 -4.03
N ALA A 188 21.83 -5.42 -4.84
CA ALA A 188 20.40 -5.25 -4.63
C ALA A 188 19.65 -6.60 -4.69
N TYR A 189 20.03 -7.47 -5.64
CA TYR A 189 19.46 -8.81 -5.75
C TYR A 189 19.82 -9.69 -4.55
N ALA A 190 21.07 -9.63 -4.06
CA ALA A 190 21.49 -10.39 -2.89
C ALA A 190 20.75 -9.94 -1.61
N GLU A 191 20.53 -8.63 -1.44
CA GLU A 191 19.74 -8.09 -0.33
C GLU A 191 18.26 -8.49 -0.43
N TRP A 192 17.67 -8.43 -1.63
CA TRP A 192 16.29 -8.85 -1.89
C TRP A 192 16.08 -10.36 -1.70
N ALA A 193 17.01 -11.19 -2.17
CA ALA A 193 16.93 -12.64 -2.07
C ALA A 193 17.37 -13.20 -0.70
N ASN A 194 17.80 -12.34 0.24
CA ASN A 194 18.28 -12.77 1.55
C ASN A 194 17.11 -13.22 2.45
N PRO A 195 16.97 -14.53 2.76
CA PRO A 195 15.87 -15.03 3.58
C PRO A 195 15.98 -14.63 5.06
N PHE A 196 17.17 -14.15 5.49
CA PHE A 196 17.44 -13.75 6.86
C PHE A 196 17.19 -12.26 7.12
N ASN A 197 16.87 -11.49 6.08
CA ASN A 197 16.42 -10.12 6.25
C ASN A 197 14.92 -10.10 6.59
N PHE A 198 14.57 -9.55 7.75
CA PHE A 198 13.19 -9.46 8.22
C PHE A 198 12.52 -8.11 7.95
N GLY A 199 13.26 -7.13 7.39
CA GLY A 199 12.73 -5.82 7.01
C GLY A 199 11.95 -5.85 5.70
N HIS A 200 11.31 -4.72 5.40
CA HIS A 200 10.66 -4.43 4.11
C HIS A 200 11.71 -3.90 3.14
N TYR A 201 12.24 -4.77 2.27
CA TYR A 201 13.18 -4.34 1.25
C TYR A 201 12.49 -4.22 -0.11
N HIS A 202 12.30 -2.98 -0.55
CA HIS A 202 11.80 -2.65 -1.87
C HIS A 202 12.99 -2.43 -2.82
N PRO A 203 13.26 -3.33 -3.78
CA PRO A 203 14.38 -3.13 -4.66
C PRO A 203 14.03 -2.12 -5.76
N ARG A 204 14.87 -1.10 -5.95
CA ARG A 204 14.72 -0.07 -7.00
C ARG A 204 14.51 -0.57 -8.44
N TYR A 205 14.90 -1.81 -8.73
CA TYR A 205 14.71 -2.39 -10.05
C TYR A 205 13.27 -2.86 -10.29
N ASP A 206 12.57 -3.34 -9.25
CA ASP A 206 11.17 -3.79 -9.33
C ASP A 206 10.55 -3.72 -7.92
N PRO A 207 10.14 -2.53 -7.44
CA PRO A 207 9.77 -2.34 -6.03
C PRO A 207 8.58 -3.17 -5.57
N HIS A 208 7.60 -3.39 -6.45
CA HIS A 208 6.47 -4.26 -6.17
C HIS A 208 6.88 -5.68 -5.76
N THR A 209 8.05 -6.19 -6.19
CA THR A 209 8.54 -7.56 -5.89
C THR A 209 8.96 -7.80 -4.43
N PHE A 210 8.84 -6.80 -3.56
CA PHE A 210 9.14 -6.91 -2.14
C PHE A 210 8.34 -8.00 -1.42
N THR A 211 7.16 -8.38 -1.92
CA THR A 211 6.32 -9.39 -1.29
C THR A 211 6.87 -10.81 -1.48
N ILE A 212 7.62 -11.08 -2.55
CA ILE A 212 8.10 -12.44 -2.87
C ILE A 212 8.97 -13.02 -1.73
N PRO A 213 10.00 -12.33 -1.20
CA PRO A 213 10.73 -12.82 -0.04
C PRO A 213 9.85 -13.00 1.21
N MET A 214 8.85 -12.11 1.40
CA MET A 214 7.93 -12.21 2.53
C MET A 214 7.04 -13.46 2.43
N GLU A 215 6.53 -13.77 1.23
CA GLU A 215 5.73 -14.95 0.95
C GLU A 215 6.53 -16.25 1.14
N LEU A 216 7.80 -16.25 0.74
CA LEU A 216 8.70 -17.37 0.99
C LEU A 216 8.87 -17.62 2.49
N ARG A 217 9.14 -16.57 3.28
CA ARG A 217 9.26 -16.68 4.75
C ARG A 217 7.95 -17.14 5.38
N GLY A 218 6.81 -16.58 4.97
CA GLY A 218 5.49 -16.97 5.45
C GLY A 218 5.21 -18.45 5.19
N SER A 219 5.59 -18.94 4.00
CA SER A 219 5.50 -20.35 3.64
C SER A 219 6.38 -21.23 4.53
N MET A 220 7.64 -20.83 4.78
CA MET A 220 8.54 -21.55 5.70
C MET A 220 7.96 -21.64 7.12
N VAL A 221 7.43 -20.53 7.65
CA VAL A 221 6.78 -20.51 8.97
C VAL A 221 5.57 -21.44 8.99
N LEU A 222 4.77 -21.46 7.93
CA LEU A 222 3.65 -22.38 7.81
C LEU A 222 4.10 -23.85 7.81
N TYR A 223 5.14 -24.21 7.04
CA TYR A 223 5.68 -25.57 7.02
C TYR A 223 6.22 -26.00 8.39
N ILE A 224 7.01 -25.14 9.03
CA ILE A 224 7.56 -25.40 10.37
C ILE A 224 6.42 -25.56 11.39
N PHE A 225 5.40 -24.70 11.32
CA PHE A 225 4.23 -24.79 12.19
C PHE A 225 3.48 -26.11 11.99
N LEU A 226 3.20 -26.50 10.74
CA LEU A 226 2.50 -27.75 10.45
C LEU A 226 3.30 -28.98 10.88
N LEU A 227 4.61 -28.99 10.66
CA LEU A 227 5.50 -30.08 11.07
C LEU A 227 5.61 -30.15 12.61
N GLY A 228 5.88 -29.02 13.26
CA GLY A 228 6.01 -28.94 14.72
C GLY A 228 4.71 -29.24 15.47
N THR A 229 3.56 -29.04 14.82
CA THR A 229 2.24 -29.36 15.38
C THR A 229 1.66 -30.68 14.87
N ALA A 230 2.41 -31.47 14.09
CA ALA A 230 1.91 -32.70 13.47
C ALA A 230 1.42 -33.74 14.50
N ALA A 231 2.10 -33.84 15.65
CA ALA A 231 1.73 -34.74 16.74
C ALA A 231 0.66 -34.15 17.68
N LEU A 232 0.30 -32.87 17.54
CA LEU A 232 -0.69 -32.23 18.41
C LEU A 232 -2.10 -32.62 18.00
N LYS A 233 -2.97 -32.79 19.00
CA LYS A 233 -4.40 -32.89 18.74
C LYS A 233 -4.87 -31.62 18.04
N ALA A 234 -5.72 -31.79 17.04
CA ALA A 234 -6.28 -30.73 16.23
C ALA A 234 -6.74 -29.52 17.09
N ARG A 235 -7.49 -29.74 18.18
CA ARG A 235 -7.97 -28.65 19.06
C ARG A 235 -6.85 -27.73 19.57
N TRP A 236 -5.67 -28.28 19.84
CA TRP A 236 -4.51 -27.53 20.33
C TRP A 236 -3.80 -26.83 19.19
N ARG A 237 -3.62 -27.51 18.05
CA ARG A 237 -3.10 -26.90 16.83
C ARG A 237 -3.91 -25.66 16.42
N LEU A 238 -5.23 -25.76 16.45
CA LEU A 238 -6.13 -24.63 16.17
C LEU A 238 -5.95 -23.47 17.16
N ARG A 239 -5.83 -23.76 18.46
CA ARG A 239 -5.58 -22.73 19.49
C ARG A 239 -4.23 -22.04 19.28
N PHE A 240 -3.17 -22.81 18.97
CA PHE A 240 -1.86 -22.26 18.69
C PHE A 240 -1.85 -21.45 17.39
N ALA A 241 -2.48 -21.92 16.32
CA ALA A 241 -2.61 -21.18 15.07
C ALA A 241 -3.34 -19.85 15.28
N GLY A 242 -4.45 -19.86 16.03
CA GLY A 242 -5.22 -18.66 16.33
C GLY A 242 -4.44 -17.68 17.21
N PHE A 243 -3.77 -18.18 18.26
CA PHE A 243 -2.94 -17.36 19.14
C PHE A 243 -1.75 -16.75 18.39
N LEU A 244 -0.96 -17.54 17.64
CA LEU A 244 0.16 -17.02 16.87
C LEU A 244 -0.31 -16.06 15.77
N SER A 245 -1.39 -16.36 15.04
CA SER A 245 -1.93 -15.46 14.01
C SER A 245 -2.32 -14.10 14.61
N ALA A 246 -3.06 -14.10 15.72
CA ALA A 246 -3.42 -12.86 16.42
C ALA A 246 -2.17 -12.14 16.98
N TYR A 247 -1.29 -12.86 17.66
CA TYR A 247 -0.05 -12.30 18.21
C TYR A 247 0.80 -11.65 17.14
N SER A 248 1.06 -12.36 16.03
CA SER A 248 1.79 -11.85 14.87
C SER A 248 1.14 -10.60 14.28
N LEU A 249 -0.18 -10.58 14.18
CA LEU A 249 -0.89 -9.40 13.69
C LEU A 249 -0.68 -8.20 14.64
N PHE A 250 -0.83 -8.39 15.95
CA PHE A 250 -0.68 -7.29 16.91
C PHE A 250 0.74 -6.71 16.98
N ILE A 251 1.78 -7.53 16.77
CA ILE A 251 3.20 -7.11 16.75
C ILE A 251 3.66 -6.60 15.37
N GLY A 252 2.75 -6.33 14.42
CA GLY A 252 3.12 -5.77 13.10
C GLY A 252 3.58 -6.81 12.07
N ARG A 253 3.53 -8.11 12.40
CA ARG A 253 3.85 -9.24 11.49
C ARG A 253 2.62 -9.74 10.76
N TRP A 254 2.03 -8.84 9.99
CA TRP A 254 0.84 -9.10 9.17
C TRP A 254 1.06 -10.25 8.16
N ASP A 255 2.30 -10.36 7.64
CA ASP A 255 2.74 -11.43 6.76
C ASP A 255 2.55 -12.80 7.42
N MET A 256 3.09 -12.99 8.62
CA MET A 256 2.96 -14.26 9.34
C MET A 256 1.53 -14.52 9.81
N ALA A 257 0.81 -13.46 10.19
CA ALA A 257 -0.56 -13.54 10.65
C ALA A 257 -1.51 -14.12 9.58
N THR A 258 -1.36 -13.68 8.32
CA THR A 258 -2.21 -14.12 7.21
C THR A 258 -1.93 -15.57 6.81
N PHE A 259 -0.67 -16.01 6.79
CA PHE A 259 -0.31 -17.41 6.53
C PHE A 259 -0.84 -18.37 7.60
N LEU A 260 -0.64 -18.05 8.88
CA LEU A 260 -1.16 -18.85 9.99
C LEU A 260 -2.69 -18.76 10.10
N GLY A 261 -3.27 -17.60 9.77
CA GLY A 261 -4.71 -17.41 9.67
C GLY A 261 -5.32 -18.26 8.56
N GLY A 262 -4.66 -18.40 7.41
CA GLY A 262 -5.04 -19.33 6.35
C GLY A 262 -5.04 -20.79 6.83
N ALA A 263 -4.02 -21.19 7.59
CA ALA A 263 -3.95 -22.53 8.20
C ALA A 263 -5.08 -22.78 9.22
N LEU A 264 -5.41 -21.76 10.02
CA LEU A 264 -6.55 -21.79 10.93
C LEU A 264 -7.85 -22.00 10.16
N LEU A 265 -8.08 -21.22 9.09
CA LEU A 265 -9.27 -21.29 8.27
C LEU A 265 -9.41 -22.64 7.56
N SER A 266 -8.33 -23.19 7.01
CA SER A 266 -8.35 -24.50 6.35
C SER A 266 -8.65 -25.63 7.32
N GLU A 267 -8.08 -25.60 8.53
CA GLU A 267 -8.37 -26.60 9.55
C GLU A 267 -9.82 -26.52 10.05
N LEU A 268 -10.38 -25.31 10.17
CA LEU A 268 -11.80 -25.13 10.48
C LEU A 268 -12.71 -25.68 9.37
N ASP A 269 -12.29 -25.55 8.11
CA ASP A 269 -13.05 -26.03 6.96
C ASP A 269 -13.06 -27.55 6.89
N ILE A 270 -11.89 -28.20 7.01
CA ILE A 270 -11.75 -29.66 7.04
C ILE A 270 -12.65 -30.28 8.13
N ARG A 271 -12.67 -29.71 9.33
CA ARG A 271 -13.50 -30.22 10.44
C ARG A 271 -15.00 -30.02 10.27
N ARG A 272 -15.40 -29.02 9.48
CA ARG A 272 -16.81 -28.79 9.18
C ARG A 272 -17.28 -29.71 8.06
N SER A 273 -16.41 -29.99 7.10
CA SER A 273 -16.66 -30.94 6.02
C SER A 273 -16.78 -32.36 6.55
N ASP A 274 -16.21 -32.68 7.73
CA ASP A 274 -16.27 -34.04 8.25
C ASP A 274 -16.28 -34.25 9.77
N PRO A 275 -17.36 -34.83 10.34
CA PRO A 275 -17.35 -35.40 11.69
C PRO A 275 -16.76 -36.82 11.77
N ASN A 276 -16.67 -37.59 10.69
CA ASN A 276 -16.39 -39.05 10.74
C ASN A 276 -15.44 -39.61 9.66
N ASP A 277 -15.17 -38.89 8.59
CA ASP A 277 -14.30 -39.29 7.51
C ASP A 277 -12.95 -38.52 7.63
N ARG A 278 -11.89 -39.32 7.60
CA ARG A 278 -10.50 -38.96 7.92
C ARG A 278 -9.70 -38.72 6.65
N THR A 279 -10.34 -38.68 5.50
CA THR A 279 -9.66 -38.52 4.23
C THR A 279 -9.59 -37.05 3.84
N ILE A 280 -8.35 -36.55 3.71
CA ILE A 280 -8.06 -35.21 3.22
C ILE A 280 -8.32 -35.24 1.71
N ALA A 281 -9.58 -35.08 1.30
CA ALA A 281 -9.95 -34.88 -0.10
C ALA A 281 -10.14 -33.38 -0.39
N PRO A 282 -9.74 -32.90 -1.59
CA PRO A 282 -10.06 -31.54 -2.02
C PRO A 282 -11.59 -31.37 -2.08
N PRO A 283 -12.11 -30.14 -1.93
CA PRO A 283 -13.55 -29.87 -1.96
C PRO A 283 -14.05 -29.92 -3.40
N SER A 284 -14.00 -31.07 -4.05
CA SER A 284 -14.67 -31.32 -5.32
C SER A 284 -15.82 -32.28 -5.09
N SER A 285 -17.02 -31.80 -5.42
CA SER A 285 -18.24 -32.58 -5.71
C SER A 285 -18.73 -33.50 -4.58
N GLY A 286 -19.58 -32.97 -3.70
CA GLY A 286 -20.45 -33.85 -2.90
C GLY A 286 -20.99 -33.34 -1.56
N VAL A 287 -20.72 -32.10 -1.16
CA VAL A 287 -21.25 -31.61 0.12
C VAL A 287 -22.77 -31.50 0.04
N LYS A 288 -23.48 -32.34 0.80
CA LYS A 288 -24.93 -32.19 1.04
C LYS A 288 -25.15 -30.78 1.59
N SER A 289 -25.65 -29.89 0.73
CA SER A 289 -25.96 -28.50 1.04
C SER A 289 -26.93 -28.45 2.22
N ARG A 290 -26.40 -28.20 3.42
CA ARG A 290 -27.23 -27.70 4.51
C ARG A 290 -27.61 -26.29 4.08
N GLN A 291 -28.86 -26.13 3.63
CA GLN A 291 -29.39 -24.85 3.16
C GLN A 291 -29.04 -23.76 4.18
N PRO A 292 -28.28 -22.73 3.78
CA PRO A 292 -27.93 -21.66 4.70
C PRO A 292 -29.23 -21.00 5.16
N SER A 293 -29.45 -20.93 6.47
CA SER A 293 -30.59 -20.17 7.01
C SER A 293 -30.49 -18.72 6.52
N SER A 294 -31.63 -18.06 6.29
CA SER A 294 -31.66 -16.67 5.84
C SER A 294 -30.80 -15.74 6.72
N GLN A 295 -30.80 -15.98 8.04
CA GLN A 295 -29.94 -15.28 9.00
C GLN A 295 -28.44 -15.48 8.74
N SER A 296 -28.01 -16.68 8.35
CA SER A 296 -26.59 -16.97 8.02
C SER A 296 -26.13 -16.31 6.72
N THR A 297 -27.05 -16.05 5.79
CA THR A 297 -26.79 -15.33 4.54
C THR A 297 -26.66 -13.83 4.81
N LEU A 298 -27.58 -13.25 5.58
CA LEU A 298 -27.52 -11.82 5.95
C LEU A 298 -26.23 -11.49 6.73
N LEU A 299 -25.90 -12.28 7.75
CA LEU A 299 -24.67 -12.09 8.53
C LEU A 299 -23.43 -12.16 7.63
N ARG A 300 -23.40 -13.07 6.66
CA ARG A 300 -22.27 -13.18 5.73
C ARG A 300 -22.14 -11.95 4.84
N ILE A 301 -23.26 -11.44 4.31
CA ILE A 301 -23.25 -10.21 3.50
C ILE A 301 -22.70 -9.05 4.33
N LEU A 302 -23.14 -8.91 5.59
CA LEU A 302 -22.60 -7.90 6.51
C LEU A 302 -21.09 -8.06 6.73
N VAL A 303 -20.61 -9.28 6.95
CA VAL A 303 -19.17 -9.56 7.10
C VAL A 303 -18.40 -9.25 5.81
N ILE A 304 -18.97 -9.50 4.62
CA ILE A 304 -18.35 -9.10 3.34
C ILE A 304 -18.21 -7.59 3.27
N PHE A 305 -19.24 -6.81 3.62
CA PHE A 305 -19.14 -5.35 3.65
C PHE A 305 -18.08 -4.86 4.63
N VAL A 306 -18.02 -5.43 5.84
CA VAL A 306 -16.97 -5.09 6.83
C VAL A 306 -15.58 -5.46 6.31
N ALA A 307 -15.44 -6.63 5.68
CA ALA A 307 -14.17 -7.09 5.13
C ALA A 307 -13.69 -6.22 3.96
N LEU A 308 -14.59 -5.84 3.04
CA LEU A 308 -14.30 -4.92 1.95
C LEU A 308 -13.97 -3.51 2.46
N TYR A 309 -14.64 -3.07 3.53
CA TYR A 309 -14.32 -1.81 4.19
C TYR A 309 -12.90 -1.82 4.77
N PHE A 310 -12.51 -2.89 5.47
CA PHE A 310 -11.14 -3.04 5.98
C PHE A 310 -10.10 -3.17 4.86
N LEU A 311 -10.42 -3.87 3.76
CA LEU A 311 -9.56 -3.96 2.58
C LEU A 311 -9.40 -2.62 1.85
N SER A 312 -10.34 -1.69 2.04
CA SER A 312 -10.30 -0.34 1.44
C SER A 312 -9.59 0.68 2.33
N TYR A 313 -8.95 0.25 3.43
CA TYR A 313 -8.23 1.15 4.32
C TYR A 313 -7.10 1.88 3.56
N PRO A 314 -7.03 3.23 3.59
CA PRO A 314 -6.07 4.00 2.83
C PRO A 314 -4.61 3.72 3.23
N ASP A 315 -3.74 3.59 2.25
CA ASP A 315 -2.30 3.35 2.47
C ASP A 315 -1.61 4.57 3.13
N VAL A 316 -2.11 5.79 2.89
CA VAL A 316 -1.62 7.05 3.48
C VAL A 316 -2.80 7.94 3.86
N GLY A 317 -2.68 8.68 4.96
CA GLY A 317 -3.63 9.73 5.35
C GLY A 317 -5.00 9.20 5.79
N ALA A 318 -5.07 7.97 6.30
CA ALA A 318 -6.29 7.38 6.82
C ALA A 318 -6.91 8.20 7.97
N GLU A 319 -6.06 8.86 8.76
CA GLU A 319 -6.44 9.78 9.85
C GLU A 319 -7.14 11.06 9.38
N TYR A 320 -7.02 11.39 8.09
CA TYR A 320 -7.70 12.53 7.46
C TYR A 320 -8.83 12.09 6.52
N THR A 321 -8.94 10.79 6.23
CA THR A 321 -9.90 10.27 5.27
C THR A 321 -11.24 9.98 5.95
N PRO A 322 -12.34 10.65 5.57
CA PRO A 322 -13.66 10.39 6.14
C PRO A 322 -14.05 8.91 6.07
N GLY A 323 -14.62 8.39 7.15
CA GLY A 323 -14.86 6.96 7.35
C GLY A 323 -13.71 6.29 8.10
N PHE A 324 -12.47 6.46 7.67
CA PHE A 324 -11.30 5.75 8.21
C PHE A 324 -10.66 6.40 9.43
N VAL A 325 -10.96 7.68 9.71
CA VAL A 325 -10.42 8.44 10.85
C VAL A 325 -10.57 7.67 12.17
N PHE A 326 -11.72 7.03 12.42
CA PHE A 326 -11.91 6.26 13.65
C PHE A 326 -10.99 5.02 13.69
N LEU A 327 -10.88 4.30 12.57
CA LEU A 327 -10.04 3.10 12.47
C LEU A 327 -8.55 3.42 12.64
N SER A 328 -8.09 4.59 12.19
CA SER A 328 -6.67 4.95 12.32
C SER A 328 -6.20 5.03 13.78
N TYR A 329 -7.10 5.29 14.74
CA TYR A 329 -6.76 5.30 16.16
C TYR A 329 -6.56 3.92 16.78
N PHE A 330 -7.10 2.85 16.17
CA PHE A 330 -7.02 1.49 16.70
C PHE A 330 -5.92 0.64 16.05
N VAL A 331 -5.12 1.24 15.16
CA VAL A 331 -3.93 0.57 14.63
C VAL A 331 -2.95 0.29 15.78
N PRO A 332 -2.51 -0.96 15.99
CA PRO A 332 -1.55 -1.26 17.05
C PRO A 332 -0.25 -0.49 16.86
N LYS A 333 0.35 -0.03 17.97
CA LYS A 333 1.59 0.75 17.98
C LYS A 333 2.81 0.10 17.31
N TYR A 334 2.77 -1.21 17.10
CA TYR A 334 3.85 -1.97 16.46
C TYR A 334 3.86 -1.81 14.94
N TYR A 335 2.76 -1.32 14.36
CA TYR A 335 2.76 -0.82 13.00
C TYR A 335 3.40 0.57 13.03
N ILE A 336 4.47 0.72 12.25
CA ILE A 336 5.16 1.99 12.06
C ILE A 336 4.16 3.03 11.51
N PRO A 337 4.33 4.33 11.80
CA PRO A 337 3.47 5.37 11.26
C PRO A 337 3.32 5.22 9.74
N MET A 338 2.07 5.06 9.28
CA MET A 338 1.68 4.86 7.86
C MET A 338 1.73 3.43 7.31
N SER A 339 2.01 2.42 8.14
CA SER A 339 1.83 0.99 7.80
C SER A 339 0.51 0.38 8.33
N GLY A 340 -0.39 1.21 8.88
CA GLY A 340 -1.65 0.75 9.49
C GLY A 340 -2.61 0.06 8.52
N TRP A 341 -2.48 0.31 7.22
CA TRP A 341 -3.22 -0.39 6.18
C TRP A 341 -2.96 -1.90 6.20
N MET A 342 -1.75 -2.34 6.51
CA MET A 342 -1.38 -3.75 6.57
C MET A 342 -2.17 -4.51 7.63
N PHE A 343 -2.49 -3.85 8.76
CA PHE A 343 -3.30 -4.42 9.84
C PHE A 343 -4.73 -4.70 9.36
N TYR A 344 -5.41 -3.67 8.86
CA TYR A 344 -6.81 -3.79 8.43
C TYR A 344 -6.96 -4.64 7.17
N GLN A 345 -6.10 -4.49 6.17
CA GLN A 345 -6.16 -5.31 4.96
C GLN A 345 -5.96 -6.80 5.28
N SER A 346 -5.06 -7.13 6.22
CA SER A 346 -4.89 -8.52 6.68
C SER A 346 -6.12 -9.06 7.40
N MET A 347 -6.74 -8.27 8.27
CA MET A 347 -8.01 -8.64 8.91
C MET A 347 -9.13 -8.82 7.89
N GLY A 348 -9.26 -7.88 6.96
CA GLY A 348 -10.24 -7.91 5.88
C GLY A 348 -10.08 -9.15 5.02
N ALA A 349 -8.85 -9.51 4.63
CA ALA A 349 -8.57 -10.73 3.88
C ALA A 349 -8.99 -12.01 4.63
N LEU A 350 -8.64 -12.12 5.92
CA LEU A 350 -9.00 -13.28 6.76
C LEU A 350 -10.52 -13.39 7.00
N LEU A 351 -11.25 -12.27 7.01
CA LEU A 351 -12.71 -12.25 7.11
C LEU A 351 -13.39 -12.57 5.77
N LEU A 352 -12.86 -12.05 4.67
CA LEU A 352 -13.44 -12.17 3.34
C LEU A 352 -13.36 -13.61 2.80
N LEU A 353 -12.20 -14.25 2.95
CA LEU A 353 -11.95 -15.59 2.41
C LEU A 353 -13.02 -16.63 2.79
N PRO A 354 -13.35 -16.85 4.09
CA PRO A 354 -14.39 -17.82 4.46
C PRO A 354 -15.80 -17.40 4.01
N CYS A 355 -16.04 -16.12 3.76
CA CYS A 355 -17.32 -15.64 3.23
C CYS A 355 -17.46 -15.97 1.73
N ILE A 356 -16.38 -15.79 0.96
CA ILE A 356 -16.30 -16.19 -0.45
C ILE A 356 -16.51 -17.70 -0.57
N LEU A 357 -15.70 -18.49 0.14
CA LEU A 357 -15.72 -19.96 0.05
C LEU A 357 -17.07 -20.60 0.44
N ARG A 358 -17.93 -19.86 1.14
CA ARG A 358 -19.26 -20.36 1.52
C ARG A 358 -20.35 -19.87 0.60
N SER A 359 -20.08 -18.91 -0.29
CA SER A 359 -21.05 -18.30 -1.20
C SER A 359 -21.01 -18.96 -2.58
N PRO A 360 -22.01 -19.75 -2.98
CA PRO A 360 -22.02 -20.42 -4.28
C PRO A 360 -21.97 -19.43 -5.45
N PHE A 361 -22.56 -18.23 -5.27
CA PHE A 361 -22.53 -17.19 -6.29
C PHE A 361 -21.10 -16.65 -6.50
N LEU A 362 -20.40 -16.31 -5.42
CA LEU A 362 -19.04 -15.76 -5.50
C LEU A 362 -18.04 -16.80 -6.00
N ILE A 363 -18.18 -18.06 -5.56
CA ILE A 363 -17.37 -19.16 -6.08
C ILE A 363 -17.58 -19.31 -7.58
N ARG A 364 -18.83 -19.39 -8.07
CA ARG A 364 -19.11 -19.50 -9.51
C ARG A 364 -18.55 -18.33 -10.31
N LEU A 365 -18.57 -17.12 -9.76
CA LEU A 365 -17.99 -15.94 -10.39
C LEU A 365 -16.46 -16.04 -10.49
N LEU A 366 -15.79 -16.41 -9.39
CA LEU A 366 -14.33 -16.50 -9.27
C LEU A 366 -13.75 -17.76 -9.93
N GLU A 367 -14.56 -18.81 -10.10
CA GLU A 367 -14.22 -20.01 -10.87
C GLU A 367 -14.60 -19.90 -12.36
N GLY A 368 -15.14 -18.75 -12.78
CA GLY A 368 -15.37 -18.45 -14.18
C GLY A 368 -14.10 -18.51 -15.02
N SER A 369 -14.23 -18.78 -16.32
CA SER A 369 -13.10 -18.97 -17.24
C SER A 369 -12.13 -17.78 -17.26
N VAL A 370 -12.67 -16.55 -17.18
CA VAL A 370 -11.86 -15.32 -17.16
C VAL A 370 -11.04 -15.24 -15.87
N ALA A 371 -11.67 -15.44 -14.70
CA ALA A 371 -10.98 -15.39 -13.42
C ALA A 371 -9.92 -16.50 -13.29
N GLN A 372 -10.22 -17.71 -13.76
CA GLN A 372 -9.26 -18.81 -13.82
C GLN A 372 -8.08 -18.53 -14.77
N TYR A 373 -8.34 -17.90 -15.93
CA TYR A 373 -7.28 -17.46 -16.82
C TYR A 373 -6.38 -16.41 -16.15
N LEU A 374 -6.97 -15.40 -15.50
CA LEU A 374 -6.23 -14.39 -14.75
C LEU A 374 -5.41 -15.02 -13.61
N GLY A 375 -6.01 -15.96 -12.87
CA GLY A 375 -5.32 -16.72 -11.82
C GLY A 375 -4.12 -17.49 -12.37
N LYS A 376 -4.26 -18.14 -13.52
CA LYS A 376 -3.19 -18.90 -14.18
C LYS A 376 -1.99 -18.05 -14.58
N ILE A 377 -2.21 -16.80 -15.01
CA ILE A 377 -1.13 -15.89 -15.42
C ILE A 377 -0.75 -14.87 -14.33
N SER A 378 -1.36 -14.94 -13.16
CA SER A 378 -1.28 -13.90 -12.11
C SER A 378 0.15 -13.58 -11.68
N PHE A 379 0.98 -14.60 -11.43
CA PHE A 379 2.38 -14.42 -11.06
C PHE A 379 3.20 -13.74 -12.18
N SER A 380 2.98 -14.19 -13.43
CA SER A 380 3.58 -13.55 -14.60
C SER A 380 3.09 -12.11 -14.81
N LEU A 381 1.82 -11.83 -14.54
CA LEU A 381 1.23 -10.49 -14.62
C LEU A 381 1.88 -9.57 -13.58
N TYR A 382 1.97 -10.07 -12.36
CA TYR A 382 2.61 -9.39 -11.25
C TYR A 382 4.08 -9.03 -11.55
N LEU A 383 4.86 -9.89 -12.20
CA LEU A 383 6.25 -9.56 -12.55
C LEU A 383 6.40 -8.62 -13.76
N VAL A 384 5.48 -8.68 -14.73
CA VAL A 384 5.64 -7.98 -16.02
C VAL A 384 5.03 -6.59 -16.02
N HIS A 385 3.96 -6.34 -15.25
CA HIS A 385 3.25 -5.06 -15.30
C HIS A 385 4.15 -3.88 -14.91
N GLY A 386 4.95 -4.00 -13.85
CA GLY A 386 5.88 -2.94 -13.41
C GLY A 386 6.85 -2.53 -14.52
N PRO A 387 7.69 -3.42 -15.06
CA PRO A 387 8.59 -3.11 -16.17
C PRO A 387 7.90 -2.47 -17.39
N VAL A 388 6.68 -2.91 -17.73
CA VAL A 388 5.91 -2.32 -18.83
C VAL A 388 5.51 -0.87 -18.53
N LEU A 389 5.02 -0.61 -17.31
CA LEU A 389 4.69 0.75 -16.86
C LEU A 389 5.93 1.65 -16.85
N HIS A 390 7.07 1.15 -16.35
CA HIS A 390 8.28 1.96 -16.24
C HIS A 390 8.96 2.23 -17.59
N CYS A 391 8.93 1.28 -18.54
CA CYS A 391 9.43 1.50 -19.90
C CYS A 391 8.46 2.32 -20.75
N ILE A 392 7.29 1.73 -21.02
CA ILE A 392 6.35 2.24 -22.03
C ILE A 392 5.44 3.27 -21.42
N GLY A 393 4.98 3.06 -20.18
CA GLY A 393 4.06 3.96 -19.49
C GLY A 393 4.66 5.35 -19.29
N PHE A 394 5.83 5.46 -18.66
CA PHE A 394 6.49 6.77 -18.47
C PHE A 394 6.84 7.47 -19.78
N TRP A 395 7.02 6.73 -20.87
CA TRP A 395 7.25 7.33 -22.17
C TRP A 395 5.96 7.83 -22.84
N ILE A 396 4.89 7.04 -22.82
CA ILE A 396 3.66 7.36 -23.57
C ILE A 396 2.69 8.27 -22.80
N MET A 397 2.58 8.15 -21.48
CA MET A 397 1.57 8.88 -20.69
C MET A 397 1.70 10.41 -20.81
N PRO A 398 2.90 11.03 -20.65
CA PRO A 398 3.02 12.49 -20.75
C PRO A 398 2.58 13.01 -22.13
N ARG A 399 2.96 12.30 -23.20
CA ARG A 399 2.57 12.64 -24.58
C ARG A 399 1.07 12.52 -24.80
N LEU A 400 0.42 11.55 -24.17
CA LEU A 400 -1.03 11.42 -24.25
C LEU A 400 -1.74 12.54 -23.47
N PHE A 401 -1.20 12.95 -22.33
CA PHE A 401 -1.73 14.08 -21.57
C PHE A 401 -1.57 15.41 -22.31
N ASP A 402 -0.41 15.64 -22.94
CA ASP A 402 -0.13 16.85 -23.71
C ASP A 402 -1.08 16.98 -24.92
N ASN A 403 -1.35 15.86 -25.62
CA ASN A 403 -2.12 15.90 -26.88
C ASN A 403 -3.63 15.75 -26.71
N PHE A 404 -4.09 14.96 -25.73
CA PHE A 404 -5.51 14.61 -25.58
C PHE A 404 -6.13 15.09 -24.25
N GLY A 405 -5.33 15.73 -23.39
CA GLY A 405 -5.71 16.06 -22.02
C GLY A 405 -5.66 14.86 -21.08
N ARG A 406 -5.72 15.12 -19.77
CA ARG A 406 -5.53 14.09 -18.74
C ARG A 406 -6.52 12.93 -18.88
N MET A 407 -7.83 13.18 -18.86
CA MET A 407 -8.85 12.11 -18.83
C MET A 407 -8.78 11.19 -20.05
N THR A 408 -8.76 11.77 -21.25
CA THR A 408 -8.70 10.99 -22.50
C THR A 408 -7.35 10.29 -22.65
N GLY A 409 -6.25 10.98 -22.30
CA GLY A 409 -4.92 10.40 -22.30
C GLY A 409 -4.80 9.21 -21.34
N TYR A 410 -5.40 9.29 -20.14
CA TYR A 410 -5.47 8.18 -19.20
C TYR A 410 -6.24 7.00 -19.78
N ALA A 411 -7.40 7.22 -20.40
CA ALA A 411 -8.22 6.15 -20.98
C ALA A 411 -7.48 5.41 -22.12
N ILE A 412 -6.91 6.17 -23.08
CA ILE A 412 -6.13 5.61 -24.19
C ILE A 412 -4.90 4.88 -23.66
N GLY A 413 -4.21 5.51 -22.71
CA GLY A 413 -3.03 4.98 -22.07
C GLY A 413 -3.28 3.66 -21.34
N TYR A 414 -4.35 3.60 -20.54
CA TYR A 414 -4.77 2.42 -19.82
C TYR A 414 -5.06 1.25 -20.77
N VAL A 415 -5.87 1.47 -21.82
CA VAL A 415 -6.20 0.44 -22.81
C VAL A 415 -4.95 -0.04 -23.56
N THR A 416 -4.03 0.86 -23.88
CA THR A 416 -2.79 0.51 -24.59
C THR A 416 -1.86 -0.31 -23.69
N LEU A 417 -1.59 0.17 -22.47
CA LEU A 417 -0.69 -0.49 -21.54
C LEU A 417 -1.23 -1.84 -21.07
N ILE A 418 -2.54 -1.96 -20.80
CA ILE A 418 -3.13 -3.22 -20.38
C ILE A 418 -3.01 -4.27 -21.50
N CYS A 419 -3.29 -3.91 -22.76
CA CYS A 419 -3.13 -4.80 -23.91
C CYS A 419 -1.68 -5.29 -24.06
N ILE A 420 -0.70 -4.39 -23.98
CA ILE A 420 0.72 -4.74 -24.07
C ILE A 420 1.13 -5.63 -22.89
N THR A 421 0.68 -5.29 -21.68
CA THR A 421 0.97 -6.05 -20.47
C THR A 421 0.44 -7.48 -20.60
N PHE A 422 -0.83 -7.66 -20.96
CA PHE A 422 -1.41 -9.00 -21.14
C PHE A 422 -0.68 -9.82 -22.22
N TYR A 423 -0.30 -9.19 -23.33
CA TYR A 423 0.47 -9.86 -24.38
C TYR A 423 1.81 -10.37 -23.85
N LEU A 424 2.60 -9.50 -23.21
CA LEU A 424 3.91 -9.84 -22.66
C LEU A 424 3.81 -10.82 -21.49
N THR A 425 2.80 -10.68 -20.63
CA THR A 425 2.49 -11.62 -19.55
C THR A 425 2.20 -13.01 -20.08
N ASN A 426 1.39 -13.16 -21.13
CA ASN A 426 1.11 -14.47 -21.71
C ASN A 426 2.35 -15.11 -22.36
N LEU A 427 3.23 -14.30 -22.96
CA LEU A 427 4.53 -14.78 -23.45
C LEU A 427 5.44 -15.23 -22.31
N TRP A 428 5.58 -14.41 -21.27
CA TRP A 428 6.38 -14.70 -20.08
C TRP A 428 5.88 -15.96 -19.38
N HIS A 429 4.56 -16.09 -19.21
CA HIS A 429 3.95 -17.26 -18.61
C HIS A 429 4.33 -18.55 -19.34
N ARG A 430 4.16 -18.56 -20.67
CA ARG A 430 4.41 -19.76 -21.47
C ARG A 430 5.89 -20.14 -21.54
N LYS A 431 6.79 -19.16 -21.55
CA LYS A 431 8.22 -19.38 -21.81
C LYS A 431 9.07 -19.49 -20.54
N VAL A 432 8.77 -18.68 -19.53
CA VAL A 432 9.61 -18.53 -18.33
C VAL A 432 8.93 -19.15 -17.13
N ASP A 433 7.70 -18.75 -16.82
CA ASP A 433 6.97 -19.18 -15.62
C ASP A 433 6.73 -20.70 -15.60
N VAL A 434 6.10 -21.22 -16.67
CA VAL A 434 5.86 -22.66 -16.83
C VAL A 434 7.14 -23.47 -16.81
N TRP A 435 8.21 -22.96 -17.42
CA TRP A 435 9.51 -23.62 -17.38
C TRP A 435 10.10 -23.65 -15.97
N SER A 436 10.03 -22.53 -15.23
CA SER A 436 10.58 -22.39 -13.89
C SER A 436 9.96 -23.38 -12.90
N MET A 437 8.65 -23.63 -13.01
CA MET A 437 7.94 -24.64 -12.20
C MET A 437 8.46 -26.06 -12.45
N THR A 438 9.03 -26.36 -13.62
CA THR A 438 9.62 -27.67 -13.90
C THR A 438 10.96 -27.88 -13.22
N VAL A 439 11.68 -26.81 -12.87
CA VAL A 439 13.00 -26.89 -12.22
C VAL A 439 12.87 -27.57 -10.86
N GLY A 440 11.91 -27.16 -10.04
CA GLY A 440 11.66 -27.77 -8.73
C GLY A 440 11.39 -29.26 -8.82
N ARG A 441 10.53 -29.69 -9.77
CA ARG A 441 10.23 -31.12 -9.99
C ARG A 441 11.45 -31.92 -10.45
N ARG A 442 12.34 -31.32 -11.24
CA ARG A 442 13.59 -31.97 -11.66
C ARG A 442 14.53 -32.18 -10.49
N VAL A 443 14.66 -31.17 -9.63
CA VAL A 443 15.48 -31.26 -8.40
C VAL A 443 14.88 -32.30 -7.45
N GLU A 444 13.57 -32.27 -7.22
CA GLU A 444 12.87 -33.29 -6.42
C GLU A 444 13.15 -34.70 -6.92
N LYS A 445 13.00 -34.92 -8.24
CA LYS A 445 13.29 -36.20 -8.87
C LYS A 445 14.74 -36.64 -8.63
N MET A 446 15.70 -35.73 -8.80
CA MET A 446 17.13 -35.99 -8.57
C MET A 446 17.49 -36.27 -7.10
N LEU A 447 16.70 -35.77 -6.15
CA LEU A 447 16.90 -36.02 -4.71
C LEU A 447 16.18 -37.28 -4.21
N SER A 448 15.15 -37.73 -4.93
CA SER A 448 14.42 -38.96 -4.65
C SER A 448 15.04 -40.22 -5.25
N GLU A 449 15.91 -40.03 -6.25
CA GLU A 449 16.81 -41.05 -6.82
C GLU A 449 18.10 -41.11 -5.99
#